data_AF-M6JRX5-F1
#
_entry.id   AF-M6JRX5-F1
#
_cell.length_a   1.000
_cell.length_b   1.000
_cell.length_c   1.000
_cell.angle_alpha   90.00
_cell.angle_beta   90.00
_cell.angle_gamma   90.00
#
_symmetry.space_group_name_H-M   'P 1'
#
loop_
_entity.id
_entity.type
_entity.pdbx_description
1 polymer ?
#
loop_
_entity_poly.entity_id
_entity_poly.type
_entity_poly.pdbx_seq_one_letter_code
_entity_poly.pdbx_strand_id
1 'polypeptide(L)' 'MGNIAGVKRDFKALEKRRLKGLKLRREGMPRSEVARRLGVSRHAVRQWEKQVEEGGEEAVFG' A
#
# COMPACT_ATOMS: atom_id res chain seq x y z
N MET A 1 15.62 21.11 9.61
CA MET A 1 15.63 19.91 10.48
C MET A 1 14.24 19.30 10.43
N GLY A 2 14.05 18.24 9.64
CA GLY A 2 12.73 17.66 9.35
C GLY A 2 12.10 17.02 10.60
N ASN A 3 10.84 17.34 10.85
CA ASN A 3 10.11 16.88 12.04
C ASN A 3 9.92 15.35 11.99
N ILE A 4 10.61 14.63 12.88
CA ILE A 4 10.58 13.16 12.99
C ILE A 4 9.14 12.64 13.23
N ALA A 5 8.28 13.45 13.84
CA ALA A 5 6.88 13.11 14.06
C ALA A 5 6.05 13.09 12.76
N GLY A 6 6.39 13.93 11.79
CA GLY A 6 5.73 13.95 10.47
C GLY A 6 6.06 12.68 9.68
N VAL A 7 7.33 12.33 9.63
CA VAL A 7 7.83 11.12 8.95
C VAL A 7 7.17 9.85 9.49
N LYS A 8 7.12 9.65 10.81
CA LYS A 8 6.41 8.49 11.41
C LYS A 8 4.92 8.43 11.06
N ARG A 9 4.28 9.59 10.91
CA ARG A 9 2.85 9.69 10.57
C ARG A 9 2.59 9.36 9.11
N ASP A 10 3.50 9.76 8.22
CA ASP A 10 3.48 9.38 6.80
C ASP A 10 3.66 7.86 6.61
N PHE A 11 4.55 7.22 7.36
CA PHE A 11 4.69 5.75 7.34
C PHE A 11 3.39 5.04 7.73
N LYS A 12 2.79 5.42 8.87
CA LYS A 12 1.52 4.82 9.32
C LYS A 12 0.37 5.05 8.33
N ALA A 13 0.34 6.21 7.67
CA ALA A 13 -0.65 6.50 6.62
C ALA A 13 -0.40 5.67 5.36
N LEU A 14 0.87 5.46 5.00
CA LEU A 14 1.29 4.66 3.86
C LEU A 14 0.98 3.18 4.07
N GLU A 15 1.30 2.62 5.24
CA GLU A 15 0.96 1.25 5.63
C GLU A 15 -0.54 0.99 5.56
N LYS A 16 -1.35 1.88 6.15
CA LYS A 16 -2.81 1.79 6.07
C LYS A 16 -3.32 1.77 4.64
N ARG A 17 -2.71 2.57 3.77
CA ARG A 17 -3.08 2.64 2.35
C ARG A 17 -2.73 1.33 1.63
N ARG A 18 -1.54 0.79 1.87
CA ARG A 18 -1.05 -0.47 1.30
C ARG A 18 -1.93 -1.64 1.72
N LEU A 19 -2.20 -1.79 3.02
CA LEU A 19 -3.12 -2.79 3.56
C LEU A 19 -4.50 -2.73 2.93
N LYS A 20 -5.07 -1.52 2.83
CA LYS A 20 -6.38 -1.32 2.23
C LYS A 20 -6.36 -1.73 0.76
N GLY A 21 -5.29 -1.45 0.02
CA GLY A 21 -5.12 -1.87 -1.37
C GLY A 21 -5.05 -3.38 -1.53
N LEU A 22 -4.27 -4.06 -0.69
CA LEU A 22 -4.15 -5.51 -0.69
C LEU A 22 -5.47 -6.19 -0.31
N LYS A 23 -6.19 -5.67 0.68
CA LYS A 23 -7.52 -6.16 1.05
C LYS A 23 -8.49 -6.08 -0.13
N LEU A 24 -8.56 -4.93 -0.80
CA LEU A 24 -9.41 -4.77 -1.98
C LEU A 24 -9.01 -5.73 -3.13
N ARG A 25 -7.71 -5.99 -3.30
CA ARG A 25 -7.24 -7.00 -4.27
C ARG A 25 -7.69 -8.41 -3.91
N ARG A 26 -7.64 -8.79 -2.63
CA ARG A 26 -8.16 -10.08 -2.13
C ARG A 26 -9.67 -10.21 -2.31
N GLU A 27 -10.39 -9.10 -2.22
CA GLU A 27 -11.83 -9.02 -2.52
C GLU A 27 -12.14 -9.09 -4.03
N GLY A 28 -11.14 -9.30 -4.89
CA GLY A 28 -11.30 -9.45 -6.34
C GLY A 28 -11.33 -8.13 -7.12
N MET A 29 -11.11 -6.99 -6.47
CA MET A 29 -11.14 -5.70 -7.15
C MET A 29 -9.97 -5.57 -8.15
N PRO A 30 -10.21 -5.04 -9.37
CA PRO A 30 -9.14 -4.82 -10.33
C PRO A 30 -8.18 -3.72 -9.87
N ARG A 31 -6.89 -3.85 -10.22
CA ARG A 31 -5.81 -2.92 -9.83
C ARG A 31 -6.11 -1.46 -10.18
N SER A 32 -6.77 -1.22 -11.32
CA SER A 32 -7.21 0.11 -11.77
C SER A 32 -8.19 0.77 -10.80
N GLU A 33 -9.14 0.01 -10.28
CA GLU A 33 -10.15 0.52 -9.36
C GLU A 33 -9.56 0.74 -7.96
N VAL A 34 -8.70 -0.18 -7.50
CA VAL A 34 -7.93 0.00 -6.26
C VAL A 34 -7.08 1.26 -6.32
N ALA A 35 -6.38 1.49 -7.43
CA ALA A 35 -5.56 2.67 -7.67
C ALA A 35 -6.37 3.97 -7.60
N ARG A 36 -7.53 4.01 -8.30
CA ARG A 36 -8.46 5.15 -8.27
C ARG A 36 -8.97 5.43 -6.85
N ARG A 37 -9.41 4.40 -6.13
CA ARG A 37 -9.99 4.53 -4.79
C ARG A 37 -8.99 4.99 -3.74
N LEU A 38 -7.70 4.70 -3.93
CA LEU A 38 -6.63 5.04 -3.00
C LEU A 38 -5.78 6.23 -3.44
N GLY A 39 -6.04 6.80 -4.62
CA GLY A 39 -5.27 7.92 -5.16
C GLY A 39 -3.82 7.55 -5.47
N VAL A 40 -3.56 6.31 -5.91
CA VAL A 40 -2.21 5.81 -6.24
C VAL A 40 -2.14 5.33 -7.68
N SER A 41 -0.94 5.04 -8.16
CA SER A 41 -0.75 4.44 -9.49
C SER A 41 -1.05 2.94 -9.49
N ARG A 42 -1.49 2.39 -10.63
CA ARG A 42 -1.64 0.94 -10.82
C ARG A 42 -0.33 0.17 -10.59
N HIS A 43 0.80 0.80 -10.90
CA HIS A 43 2.12 0.24 -10.66
C HIS A 43 2.40 0.06 -9.16
N ALA A 44 2.04 1.04 -8.32
CA ALA A 44 2.18 0.92 -6.87
C ALA A 44 1.40 -0.29 -6.32
N VAL A 45 0.15 -0.48 -6.76
CA VAL A 45 -0.67 -1.63 -6.37
C VAL A 45 0.00 -2.96 -6.76
N ARG A 46 0.53 -3.05 -7.99
CA ARG A 46 1.28 -4.23 -8.44
C ARG A 46 2.53 -4.49 -7.61
N GLN A 47 3.27 -3.45 -7.23
CA GLN A 47 4.46 -3.58 -6.39
C GLN A 47 4.12 -4.08 -4.98
N TRP A 48 2.98 -3.68 -4.42
CA TRP A 48 2.54 -4.21 -3.12
C TRP A 48 2.21 -5.70 -3.23
N GLU A 49 1.50 -6.13 -4.29
CA GLU A 49 1.23 -7.55 -4.51
C GLU A 49 2.52 -8.37 -4.65
N LYS A 50 3.49 -7.86 -5.42
CA LYS A 50 4.78 -8.54 -5.60
C LYS A 50 5.52 -8.69 -4.29
N GLN A 51 5.57 -7.63 -3.47
CA GLN A 51 6.19 -7.69 -2.13
C GLN A 51 5.49 -8.71 -1.22
N VAL A 52 4.15 -8.80 -1.28
CA VAL A 52 3.41 -9.81 -0.51
C VAL A 52 3.65 -11.23 -1.00
N GLU A 53 3.81 -11.42 -2.31
CA GLU A 53 4.15 -12.72 -2.89
C GLU A 53 5.57 -13.16 -2.50
N GLU A 54 6.52 -12.22 -2.44
CA GLU A 54 7.93 -12.50 -2.14
C GLU A 54 8.22 -12.60 -0.62
N GLY A 55 7.47 -11.91 0.23
CA GLY A 55 7.80 -11.79 1.66
C GLY A 55 6.60 -11.72 2.61
N GLY A 56 5.39 -12.04 2.14
CA GLY A 56 4.15 -11.96 2.93
C GLY A 56 3.67 -10.53 3.17
N GLU A 57 2.53 -10.38 3.87
CA GLU A 57 1.92 -9.07 4.15
C GLU A 57 2.86 -8.14 4.92
N GLU A 58 3.83 -8.68 5.64
CA GLU A 58 4.79 -7.88 6.40
C GLU A 58 5.76 -7.08 5.53
N ALA A 59 6.03 -7.56 4.31
CA ALA A 59 6.92 -6.89 3.37
C ALA A 59 6.38 -5.54 2.87
N VAL A 60 5.09 -5.26 3.03
CA VAL A 60 4.51 -3.96 2.65
C VAL A 60 4.45 -2.94 3.79
N PHE A 61 4.94 -3.29 4.99
CA PHE A 61 4.94 -2.38 6.15
C PHE A 61 6.15 -1.43 6.25
N GLY A 62 7.12 -1.53 5.33
CA GLY A 62 8.37 -0.74 5.31
C GLY A 62 8.30 0.63 4.65
#